data_AF-A0A2G9YM88-F1
#
_entry.id   AF-A0A2G9YM88-F1
#
_cell.length_a   1.000
_cell.length_b   1.000
_cell.length_c   1.000
_cell.angle_alpha   90.00
_cell.angle_beta   90.00
_cell.angle_gamma   90.00
#
_symmetry.space_group_name_H-M   'P 1'
#
loop_
_entity.id
_entity.type
_entity.pdbx_description
1 polymer ?
#
loop_
_entity_poly.entity_id
_entity_poly.type
_entity_poly.pdbx_seq_one_letter_code
_entity_poly.pdbx_strand_id
1 'polypeptide(L)'
;MEQIKSISEKVIDTFSSGRCPVCAMLRQDEFDSLCHWVGQSAEQYKGSEERIKLITSGGFCNYHFRELQGINTNYGSAAIGAELIERLIKIFRTHNYENLIDAFRERKEDFKIWSFEGNAYCPLCRVLRKKEKRYLKELTVILQDDGHKAKYAESCGLCIPHFIKIVDCIEDDSLLKFLFETELAQMEKIKASAINLIQKKEPPLRWEQTEDEKKSWFRAIEKIVGRSGT
;
A
#
# COMPACT_ATOMS: atom_id res chain seq x y z
N MET A 1 -23.21 -3.38 -19.46
CA MET A 1 -21.85 -3.95 -19.42
C MET A 1 -20.89 -2.79 -19.24
N GLU A 2 -20.42 -2.53 -18.01
CA GLU A 2 -19.34 -1.56 -17.80
C GLU A 2 -18.09 -2.05 -18.53
N GLN A 3 -17.54 -1.23 -19.43
CA GLN A 3 -16.23 -1.50 -20.01
C GLN A 3 -15.21 -1.53 -18.88
N ILE A 4 -14.44 -2.62 -18.81
CA ILE A 4 -13.35 -2.75 -17.84
C ILE A 4 -12.31 -1.69 -18.20
N LYS A 5 -12.20 -0.64 -17.36
CA LYS A 5 -11.21 0.42 -17.55
C LYS A 5 -9.79 -0.13 -17.63
N SER A 6 -9.00 0.42 -18.53
CA SER A 6 -7.56 0.13 -18.64
C SER A 6 -6.82 0.58 -17.37
N ILE A 7 -5.58 0.11 -17.17
CA ILE A 7 -4.78 0.55 -16.02
C ILE A 7 -4.48 2.04 -16.13
N SER A 8 -4.20 2.53 -17.33
CA SER A 8 -3.91 3.94 -17.58
C SER A 8 -5.09 4.81 -17.18
N GLU A 9 -6.31 4.44 -17.59
CA GLU A 9 -7.54 5.14 -17.21
C GLU A 9 -7.74 5.17 -15.68
N LYS A 10 -7.54 4.03 -15.01
CA LYS A 10 -7.66 3.97 -13.55
C LYS A 10 -6.65 4.87 -12.85
N VAL A 11 -5.40 4.91 -13.31
CA VAL A 11 -4.37 5.79 -12.75
C VAL A 11 -4.74 7.26 -12.98
N ILE A 12 -5.22 7.63 -14.17
CA ILE A 12 -5.64 9.00 -14.49
C ILE A 12 -6.81 9.43 -13.59
N ASP A 13 -7.78 8.55 -13.35
CA ASP A 13 -8.92 8.84 -12.46
C ASP A 13 -8.45 9.27 -11.06
N THR A 14 -7.36 8.67 -10.56
CA THR A 14 -6.82 9.00 -9.22
C THR A 14 -6.22 10.40 -9.11
N PHE A 15 -5.95 11.12 -10.20
CA PHE A 15 -5.44 12.50 -10.13
C PHE A 15 -6.43 13.43 -9.40
N SER A 16 -7.72 13.10 -9.48
CA SER A 16 -8.80 13.81 -8.80
C SER A 16 -9.01 13.41 -7.33
N SER A 17 -8.35 12.36 -6.84
CA SER A 17 -8.64 11.80 -5.50
C SER A 17 -8.10 12.64 -4.35
N GLY A 18 -7.31 13.67 -4.64
CA GLY A 18 -6.63 14.51 -3.63
C GLY A 18 -5.58 13.75 -2.82
N ARG A 19 -4.99 12.70 -3.39
CA ARG A 19 -3.97 11.82 -2.79
C ARG A 19 -2.92 11.45 -3.83
N CYS A 20 -1.87 10.76 -3.40
CA CYS A 20 -0.91 10.15 -4.31
C CYS A 20 -1.59 9.11 -5.22
N PRO A 21 -1.47 9.24 -6.56
CA PRO A 21 -2.07 8.31 -7.53
C PRO A 21 -1.69 6.84 -7.28
N VAL A 22 -0.41 6.59 -6.99
CA VAL A 22 0.09 5.22 -6.75
C VAL A 22 -0.42 4.68 -5.41
N CYS A 23 -0.45 5.49 -4.35
CA CYS A 23 -1.06 5.08 -3.07
C CYS A 23 -2.56 4.78 -3.23
N ALA A 24 -3.29 5.55 -4.03
CA ALA A 24 -4.71 5.34 -4.28
C ALA A 24 -4.97 4.02 -4.99
N MET A 25 -4.21 3.72 -6.05
CA MET A 25 -4.26 2.45 -6.77
C MET A 25 -3.92 1.26 -5.86
N LEU A 26 -2.81 1.35 -5.12
CA LEU A 26 -2.38 0.30 -4.20
C LEU A 26 -3.41 0.03 -3.11
N ARG A 27 -4.07 1.07 -2.57
CA ARG A 27 -5.13 0.86 -1.59
C ARG A 27 -6.30 0.10 -2.21
N GLN A 28 -6.74 0.46 -3.40
CA GLN A 28 -7.85 -0.23 -4.03
C GLN A 28 -7.51 -1.71 -4.21
N ASP A 29 -6.32 -2.01 -4.71
CA ASP A 29 -5.86 -3.38 -4.88
C ASP A 29 -5.73 -4.16 -3.58
N GLU A 30 -5.23 -3.51 -2.53
CA GLU A 30 -5.12 -4.10 -1.21
C GLU A 30 -6.50 -4.46 -0.67
N PHE A 31 -7.44 -3.51 -0.73
CA PHE A 31 -8.81 -3.73 -0.27
C PHE A 31 -9.49 -4.85 -1.06
N ASP A 32 -9.42 -4.83 -2.39
CA ASP A 32 -9.99 -5.86 -3.26
C ASP A 32 -9.38 -7.23 -2.95
N SER A 33 -8.07 -7.29 -2.72
CA SER A 33 -7.38 -8.52 -2.35
C SER A 33 -7.83 -9.03 -0.98
N LEU A 34 -7.99 -8.15 0.00
CA LEU A 34 -8.48 -8.52 1.33
C LEU A 34 -9.94 -9.00 1.29
N CYS A 35 -10.82 -8.33 0.53
CA CYS A 35 -12.19 -8.79 0.32
C CYS A 35 -12.24 -10.16 -0.36
N HIS A 36 -11.39 -10.37 -1.36
CA HIS A 36 -11.23 -11.67 -1.99
C HIS A 36 -10.80 -12.75 -0.97
N TRP A 37 -9.87 -12.41 -0.07
CA TRP A 37 -9.44 -13.29 1.02
C TRP A 37 -10.54 -13.59 2.04
N VAL A 38 -11.39 -12.62 2.38
CA VAL A 38 -12.57 -12.87 3.23
C VAL A 38 -13.47 -13.91 2.58
N GLY A 39 -13.74 -13.78 1.28
CA GLY A 39 -14.51 -14.76 0.51
C GLY A 39 -13.87 -16.17 0.51
N GLN A 40 -12.54 -16.23 0.47
CA GLN A 40 -11.78 -17.48 0.53
C GLN A 40 -11.60 -18.07 1.94
N SER A 41 -12.07 -17.40 3.00
CA SER A 41 -11.82 -17.87 4.37
C SER A 41 -12.63 -19.13 4.74
N ALA A 42 -13.68 -19.44 4.00
CA ALA A 42 -14.56 -20.59 4.23
C ALA A 42 -13.85 -21.96 4.04
N GLU A 43 -14.33 -22.99 4.73
CA GLU A 43 -13.75 -24.36 4.70
C GLU A 43 -13.65 -24.94 3.29
N GLN A 44 -14.58 -24.58 2.39
CA GLN A 44 -14.57 -25.04 0.99
C GLN A 44 -13.34 -24.59 0.17
N TYR A 45 -12.62 -23.55 0.62
CA TYR A 45 -11.39 -23.07 -0.02
C TYR A 45 -10.13 -23.67 0.62
N LYS A 46 -10.28 -24.57 1.59
CA LYS A 46 -9.16 -25.31 2.16
C LYS A 46 -8.49 -26.15 1.08
N GLY A 47 -7.18 -26.02 0.98
CA GLY A 47 -6.40 -26.68 -0.08
C GLY A 47 -6.39 -25.97 -1.43
N SER A 48 -7.01 -24.78 -1.57
CA SER A 48 -6.80 -23.95 -2.77
C SER A 48 -5.33 -23.56 -2.92
N GLU A 49 -4.89 -23.25 -4.15
CA GLU A 49 -3.51 -22.83 -4.40
C GLU A 49 -3.14 -21.59 -3.58
N GLU A 50 -4.05 -20.62 -3.49
CA GLU A 50 -3.91 -19.42 -2.67
C GLU A 50 -3.79 -19.78 -1.18
N ARG A 51 -4.66 -20.66 -0.67
CA ARG A 51 -4.64 -21.08 0.74
C ARG A 51 -3.32 -21.79 1.07
N ILE A 52 -2.86 -22.69 0.20
CA ILE A 52 -1.56 -23.36 0.34
C ILE A 52 -0.43 -22.32 0.35
N LYS A 53 -0.43 -21.35 -0.57
CA LYS A 53 0.56 -20.26 -0.59
C LYS A 53 0.56 -19.44 0.70
N LEU A 54 -0.60 -19.13 1.26
CA LEU A 54 -0.72 -18.38 2.52
C LEU A 54 -0.15 -19.17 3.70
N ILE A 55 -0.54 -20.44 3.85
CA ILE A 55 -0.07 -21.28 4.96
C ILE A 55 1.43 -21.55 4.82
N THR A 56 1.91 -21.82 3.60
CA THR A 56 3.35 -22.04 3.33
C THR A 56 4.21 -20.82 3.49
N SER A 57 3.66 -19.61 3.31
CA SER A 57 4.37 -18.36 3.57
C SER A 57 4.31 -17.90 5.03
N GLY A 58 3.74 -18.69 5.94
CA GLY A 58 3.61 -18.31 7.35
C GLY A 58 2.54 -17.24 7.60
N GLY A 59 1.61 -17.05 6.67
CA GLY A 59 0.52 -16.10 6.76
C GLY A 59 0.83 -14.71 6.20
N PHE A 60 0.01 -13.75 6.61
CA PHE A 60 0.19 -12.33 6.31
C PHE A 60 1.14 -11.63 7.30
N CYS A 61 1.57 -10.42 6.96
CA CYS A 61 2.28 -9.57 7.92
C CYS A 61 1.34 -9.07 9.02
N ASN A 62 1.91 -8.55 10.11
CA ASN A 62 1.13 -7.98 11.21
C ASN A 62 0.05 -7.01 10.69
N TYR A 63 0.44 -6.05 9.85
CA TYR A 63 -0.46 -5.07 9.26
C TYR A 63 -1.61 -5.71 8.48
N HIS A 64 -1.31 -6.60 7.52
CA HIS A 64 -2.34 -7.23 6.68
C HIS A 64 -3.23 -8.21 7.45
N PHE A 65 -2.74 -8.85 8.52
CA PHE A 65 -3.62 -9.60 9.40
C PHE A 65 -4.58 -8.68 10.17
N ARG A 66 -4.12 -7.50 10.62
CA ARG A 66 -5.00 -6.52 11.29
C ARG A 66 -6.05 -5.95 10.34
N GLU A 67 -5.66 -5.59 9.12
CA GLU A 67 -6.63 -5.13 8.10
C GLU A 67 -7.65 -6.23 7.77
N LEU A 68 -7.20 -7.48 7.59
CA LEU A 68 -8.10 -8.61 7.35
C LEU A 68 -9.07 -8.81 8.52
N GLN A 69 -8.57 -8.79 9.76
CA GLN A 69 -9.42 -8.93 10.96
C GLN A 69 -10.47 -7.83 11.05
N GLY A 70 -10.18 -6.61 10.56
CA GLY A 70 -11.14 -5.52 10.53
C GLY A 70 -12.36 -5.76 9.64
N ILE A 71 -12.26 -6.66 8.66
CA ILE A 71 -13.33 -6.94 7.69
C ILE A 71 -13.81 -8.40 7.70
N ASN A 72 -13.13 -9.29 8.41
CA ASN A 72 -13.44 -10.71 8.44
C ASN A 72 -14.37 -11.09 9.60
N THR A 73 -15.07 -12.20 9.46
CA THR A 73 -15.84 -12.78 10.58
C THR A 73 -14.93 -13.51 11.56
N ASN A 74 -15.42 -13.76 12.78
CA ASN A 74 -14.72 -14.59 13.75
C ASN A 74 -14.46 -16.00 13.21
N TYR A 75 -15.42 -16.58 12.47
CA TYR A 75 -15.28 -17.90 11.85
C TYR A 75 -14.21 -17.92 10.74
N GLY A 76 -14.22 -16.93 9.85
CA GLY A 76 -13.21 -16.82 8.79
C GLY A 76 -11.80 -16.61 9.35
N SER A 77 -11.69 -15.84 10.43
CA SER A 77 -10.41 -15.66 11.14
C SER A 77 -9.96 -16.93 11.84
N ALA A 78 -10.88 -17.68 12.47
CA ALA A 78 -10.59 -18.95 13.13
C ALA A 78 -10.15 -20.03 12.12
N ALA A 79 -10.76 -20.09 10.94
CA ALA A 79 -10.40 -21.07 9.90
C ALA A 79 -8.93 -20.90 9.44
N ILE A 80 -8.52 -19.67 9.12
CA ILE A 80 -7.13 -19.37 8.74
C ILE A 80 -6.19 -19.57 9.93
N GLY A 81 -6.59 -19.10 11.12
CA GLY A 81 -5.81 -19.21 12.34
C GLY A 81 -5.51 -20.66 12.73
N ALA A 82 -6.51 -21.54 12.65
CA ALA A 82 -6.36 -22.96 12.98
C ALA A 82 -5.32 -23.64 12.09
N GLU A 83 -5.34 -23.41 10.78
CA GLU A 83 -4.36 -24.00 9.85
C GLU A 83 -2.93 -23.47 10.07
N LEU A 84 -2.79 -22.17 10.36
CA LEU A 84 -1.48 -21.58 10.68
C LEU A 84 -0.93 -22.14 11.99
N ILE A 85 -1.77 -22.25 13.03
CA ILE A 85 -1.39 -22.83 14.31
C ILE A 85 -1.08 -24.32 14.17
N GLU A 86 -1.83 -25.07 13.37
CA GLU A 86 -1.55 -26.49 13.10
C GLU A 86 -0.18 -26.66 12.43
N ARG A 87 0.17 -25.80 11.47
CA ARG A 87 1.51 -25.78 10.88
C ARG A 87 2.58 -25.49 11.92
N LEU A 88 2.37 -24.50 12.79
CA LEU A 88 3.29 -24.21 13.89
C LEU A 88 3.47 -25.42 14.81
N ILE A 89 2.38 -26.08 15.20
CA ILE A 89 2.44 -27.31 16.01
C ILE A 89 3.26 -28.40 15.31
N LYS A 90 3.10 -28.58 13.99
CA LYS A 90 3.90 -29.53 13.21
C LYS A 90 5.40 -29.19 13.29
N ILE A 91 5.77 -27.93 13.04
CA ILE A 91 7.17 -27.45 13.13
C ILE A 91 7.75 -27.74 14.53
N PHE A 92 7.02 -27.38 15.58
CA PHE A 92 7.46 -27.55 16.98
C PHE A 92 7.53 -29.03 17.40
N ARG A 93 6.75 -29.93 16.78
CA ARG A 93 6.82 -31.37 17.04
C ARG A 93 7.98 -32.05 16.30
N THR A 94 8.37 -31.54 15.14
CA THR A 94 9.48 -32.08 14.35
C THR A 94 10.84 -31.77 14.97
N HIS A 95 10.93 -30.75 15.82
CA HIS A 95 12.16 -30.33 16.49
C HIS A 95 12.09 -30.61 17.99
N ASN A 96 13.14 -31.18 18.61
CA ASN A 96 13.27 -31.15 20.06
C ASN A 96 13.67 -29.73 20.54
N TYR A 97 13.58 -29.45 21.84
CA TYR A 97 13.83 -28.11 22.39
C TYR A 97 15.19 -27.53 21.99
N GLU A 98 16.25 -28.33 22.05
CA GLU A 98 17.63 -27.93 21.73
C GLU A 98 17.78 -27.60 20.23
N ASN A 99 17.33 -28.49 19.33
CA ASN A 99 17.42 -28.25 17.88
C ASN A 99 16.48 -27.14 17.40
N LEU A 100 15.39 -26.86 18.12
CA LEU A 100 14.48 -25.77 17.79
C LEU A 100 15.14 -24.39 17.98
N ILE A 101 15.82 -24.19 19.12
CA ILE A 101 16.52 -22.93 19.41
C ILE A 101 17.62 -22.68 18.39
N ASP A 102 18.38 -23.72 18.04
CA ASP A 102 19.43 -23.61 17.04
C ASP A 102 18.83 -23.34 15.64
N ALA A 103 17.72 -23.99 15.28
CA ALA A 103 17.03 -23.73 14.02
C ALA A 103 16.47 -22.30 13.90
N PHE A 104 15.98 -21.72 15.01
CA PHE A 104 15.57 -20.31 15.08
C PHE A 104 16.76 -19.35 14.93
N ARG A 105 17.86 -19.61 15.65
CA ARG A 105 19.08 -18.78 15.60
C ARG A 105 19.75 -18.83 14.24
N GLU A 106 19.82 -20.01 13.63
CA GLU A 106 20.43 -20.24 12.32
C GLU A 106 19.51 -19.91 11.14
N ARG A 107 18.24 -19.56 11.40
CA ARG A 107 17.20 -19.34 10.38
C ARG A 107 17.17 -20.46 9.34
N LYS A 108 17.09 -21.71 9.79
CA LYS A 108 16.94 -22.88 8.90
C LYS A 108 15.70 -22.73 8.01
N GLU A 109 15.63 -23.47 6.91
CA GLU A 109 14.61 -23.28 5.85
C GLU A 109 13.17 -23.17 6.38
N ASP A 110 12.80 -24.00 7.37
CA ASP A 110 11.48 -23.97 8.01
C ASP A 110 11.14 -22.64 8.70
N PHE A 111 12.17 -21.87 9.09
CA PHE A 111 12.06 -20.61 9.82
C PHE A 111 12.35 -19.37 8.95
N LYS A 112 12.94 -19.54 7.75
CA LYS A 112 13.10 -18.45 6.75
C LYS A 112 11.76 -17.87 6.31
N ILE A 113 10.68 -18.62 6.52
CA ILE A 113 9.30 -18.24 6.26
C ILE A 113 8.91 -16.96 7.03
N TRP A 114 9.54 -16.67 8.17
CA TRP A 114 9.36 -15.41 8.88
C TRP A 114 10.56 -14.47 8.72
N SER A 115 11.14 -14.40 7.52
CA SER A 115 12.07 -13.32 7.20
C SER A 115 11.33 -11.99 7.26
N PHE A 116 11.46 -11.30 8.40
CA PHE A 116 10.75 -10.06 8.71
C PHE A 116 11.22 -8.86 7.88
N GLU A 117 12.33 -8.98 7.14
CA GLU A 117 12.84 -7.92 6.29
C GLU A 117 11.81 -7.50 5.24
N GLY A 118 11.27 -6.30 5.42
CA GLY A 118 10.27 -5.72 4.53
C GLY A 118 9.03 -6.61 4.33
N ASN A 119 8.66 -7.46 5.28
CA ASN A 119 7.49 -8.34 5.17
C ASN A 119 7.50 -9.23 3.89
N ALA A 120 8.69 -9.64 3.41
CA ALA A 120 8.82 -10.39 2.15
C ALA A 120 8.06 -11.73 2.15
N TYR A 121 7.79 -12.30 3.33
CA TYR A 121 6.99 -13.51 3.48
C TYR A 121 5.51 -13.30 3.12
N CYS A 122 4.95 -12.13 3.43
CA CYS A 122 3.54 -11.85 3.25
C CYS A 122 3.15 -11.90 1.76
N PRO A 123 2.22 -12.78 1.35
CA PRO A 123 1.79 -12.89 -0.04
C PRO A 123 1.20 -11.57 -0.56
N LEU A 124 0.44 -10.86 0.28
CA LEU A 124 -0.19 -9.60 -0.10
C LEU A 124 0.84 -8.49 -0.30
N CYS A 125 1.82 -8.33 0.62
CA CYS A 125 2.94 -7.39 0.42
C CYS A 125 3.69 -7.67 -0.88
N ARG A 126 3.96 -8.93 -1.22
CA ARG A 126 4.64 -9.31 -2.47
C ARG A 126 3.83 -8.90 -3.71
N VAL A 127 2.52 -9.12 -3.70
CA VAL A 127 1.64 -8.70 -4.80
C VAL A 127 1.62 -7.18 -4.93
N LEU A 128 1.43 -6.46 -3.82
CA LEU A 128 1.36 -5.00 -3.81
C LEU A 128 2.67 -4.36 -4.30
N ARG A 129 3.85 -4.88 -3.90
CA ARG A 129 5.15 -4.41 -4.44
C ARG A 129 5.29 -4.59 -5.94
N LYS A 130 4.76 -5.69 -6.51
CA LYS A 130 4.76 -5.89 -7.96
C LYS A 130 3.82 -4.88 -8.65
N LYS A 131 2.65 -4.63 -8.07
CA LYS A 131 1.69 -3.64 -8.58
C LYS A 131 2.24 -2.21 -8.48
N GLU A 132 2.91 -1.87 -7.39
CA GLU A 132 3.56 -0.56 -7.20
C GLU A 132 4.52 -0.25 -8.34
N LYS A 133 5.46 -1.18 -8.62
CA LYS A 133 6.40 -1.05 -9.75
C LYS A 133 5.68 -0.88 -11.09
N ARG A 134 4.56 -1.58 -11.28
CA ARG A 134 3.75 -1.47 -12.49
C ARG A 134 3.10 -0.09 -12.60
N TYR A 135 2.54 0.45 -11.52
CA TYR A 135 1.89 1.76 -11.51
C TYR A 135 2.88 2.91 -11.67
N LEU A 136 4.08 2.80 -11.10
CA LEU A 136 5.13 3.78 -11.33
C LEU A 136 5.51 3.85 -12.82
N LYS A 137 5.73 2.68 -13.46
CA LYS A 137 6.01 2.61 -14.90
C LYS A 137 4.84 3.09 -15.76
N GLU A 138 3.61 2.76 -15.36
CA GLU A 138 2.43 3.24 -16.08
C GLU A 138 2.32 4.76 -15.99
N LEU A 139 2.59 5.34 -14.81
CA LEU A 139 2.58 6.78 -14.61
C LEU A 139 3.61 7.49 -15.49
N THR A 140 4.81 6.94 -15.67
CA THR A 140 5.80 7.53 -16.60
C THR A 140 5.30 7.52 -18.04
N VAL A 141 4.55 6.50 -18.46
CA VAL A 141 3.95 6.42 -19.80
C VAL A 141 2.81 7.44 -19.95
N ILE A 142 1.92 7.52 -18.96
CA ILE A 142 0.80 8.48 -18.95
C ILE A 142 1.30 9.91 -19.08
N LEU A 143 2.37 10.25 -18.35
CA LEU A 143 2.93 11.60 -18.30
C LEU A 143 3.77 11.95 -19.53
N GLN A 144 3.84 11.10 -20.57
CA GLN A 144 4.35 11.51 -21.88
C GLN A 144 3.34 12.37 -22.64
N ASP A 145 2.05 12.29 -22.30
CA ASP A 145 0.99 13.10 -22.89
C ASP A 145 0.83 14.44 -22.12
N ASP A 146 0.86 15.56 -22.85
CA ASP A 146 0.78 16.89 -22.25
C ASP A 146 -0.58 17.19 -21.61
N GLY A 147 -1.67 16.58 -22.11
CA GLY A 147 -2.99 16.68 -21.49
C GLY A 147 -3.03 16.00 -20.12
N HIS A 148 -2.37 14.85 -19.98
CA HIS A 148 -2.23 14.17 -18.69
C HIS A 148 -1.25 14.89 -17.75
N LYS A 149 -0.18 15.52 -18.27
CA LYS A 149 0.70 16.38 -17.45
C LYS A 149 -0.08 17.53 -16.81
N ALA A 150 -0.93 18.20 -17.57
CA ALA A 150 -1.76 19.29 -17.05
C ALA A 150 -2.66 18.81 -15.91
N LYS A 151 -3.37 17.68 -16.10
CA LYS A 151 -4.20 17.07 -15.05
C LYS A 151 -3.39 16.65 -13.82
N TYR A 152 -2.19 16.11 -14.02
CA TYR A 152 -1.30 15.72 -12.94
C TYR A 152 -0.81 16.93 -12.14
N ALA A 153 -0.51 18.05 -12.80
CA ALA A 153 -0.07 19.28 -12.13
C ALA A 153 -1.14 19.90 -11.22
N GLU A 154 -2.41 19.67 -11.53
CA GLU A 154 -3.55 20.07 -10.69
C GLU A 154 -3.83 19.10 -9.53
N SER A 155 -3.21 17.91 -9.54
CA SER A 155 -3.37 16.90 -8.48
C SER A 155 -2.52 17.20 -7.23
N CYS A 156 -2.54 16.28 -6.26
CA CYS A 156 -1.66 16.32 -5.08
C CYS A 156 -0.25 15.75 -5.31
N GLY A 157 0.04 15.24 -6.51
CA GLY A 157 1.33 14.64 -6.85
C GLY A 157 1.61 13.31 -6.17
N LEU A 158 2.87 12.89 -6.21
CA LEU A 158 3.31 11.67 -5.54
C LEU A 158 3.55 11.92 -4.04
N CYS A 159 3.56 10.88 -3.21
CA CYS A 159 4.19 10.99 -1.90
C CYS A 159 5.71 10.87 -2.08
N ILE A 160 6.51 11.38 -1.13
CA ILE A 160 7.97 11.33 -1.17
C ILE A 160 8.51 9.91 -1.43
N PRO A 161 7.99 8.83 -0.80
CA PRO A 161 8.42 7.48 -1.14
C PRO A 161 8.22 7.10 -2.62
N HIS A 162 7.07 7.45 -3.20
CA HIS A 162 6.80 7.17 -4.62
C HIS A 162 7.52 8.11 -5.57
N PHE A 163 7.76 9.37 -5.17
CA PHE A 163 8.56 10.32 -5.93
C PHE A 163 10.00 9.82 -6.05
N ILE A 164 10.63 9.40 -4.95
CA ILE A 164 11.99 8.83 -5.00
C ILE A 164 12.02 7.59 -5.92
N LYS A 165 11.06 6.67 -5.75
CA LYS A 165 10.98 5.45 -6.57
C LYS A 165 10.76 5.73 -8.06
N ILE A 166 10.00 6.77 -8.42
CA ILE A 166 9.76 7.09 -9.83
C ILE A 166 10.97 7.76 -10.47
N VAL A 167 11.70 8.60 -9.72
CA VAL A 167 12.91 9.26 -10.21
C VAL A 167 13.96 8.23 -10.64
N ASP A 168 14.10 7.14 -9.88
CA ASP A 168 14.98 6.02 -10.23
C ASP A 168 14.56 5.27 -11.52
N CYS A 169 13.34 5.51 -12.03
CA CYS A 169 12.77 4.83 -13.19
C CYS A 169 12.73 5.70 -14.46
N ILE A 170 13.09 6.99 -14.38
CA ILE A 170 12.95 7.94 -15.48
C ILE A 170 14.32 8.22 -16.11
N GLU A 171 14.44 7.97 -17.40
CA GLU A 171 15.63 8.31 -18.20
C GLU A 171 15.47 9.65 -18.96
N ASP A 172 14.23 10.13 -19.11
CA ASP A 172 13.92 11.37 -19.82
C ASP A 172 14.05 12.59 -18.89
N ASP A 173 15.12 13.37 -19.10
CA ASP A 173 15.42 14.60 -18.35
C ASP A 173 14.27 15.62 -18.40
N SER A 174 13.50 15.68 -19.49
CA SER A 174 12.40 16.63 -19.63
C SER A 174 11.22 16.25 -18.72
N LEU A 175 10.90 14.94 -18.66
CA LEU A 175 9.90 14.40 -17.75
C LEU A 175 10.35 14.54 -16.29
N LEU A 176 11.63 14.27 -16.00
CA LEU A 176 12.19 14.42 -14.66
C LEU A 176 12.10 15.87 -14.17
N LYS A 177 12.47 16.83 -15.03
CA LYS A 177 12.34 18.26 -14.74
C LYS A 177 10.89 18.66 -14.47
N PHE A 178 9.97 18.24 -15.34
CA PHE A 178 8.53 18.49 -15.15
C PHE A 178 8.03 17.95 -13.81
N LEU A 179 8.37 16.69 -13.47
CA LEU A 179 7.97 16.07 -12.22
C LEU A 179 8.53 16.80 -11.01
N PHE A 180 9.82 17.18 -11.05
CA PHE A 180 10.44 17.91 -9.95
C PHE A 180 9.78 19.28 -9.70
N GLU A 181 9.60 20.09 -10.75
CA GLU A 181 8.98 21.41 -10.64
C GLU A 181 7.52 21.32 -10.17
N THR A 182 6.78 20.33 -10.69
CA THR A 182 5.39 20.07 -10.31
C THR A 182 5.28 19.63 -8.86
N GLU A 183 6.14 18.69 -8.44
CA GLU A 183 6.16 18.16 -7.07
C GLU A 183 6.49 19.27 -6.06
N LEU A 184 7.44 20.16 -6.38
CA LEU A 184 7.76 21.33 -5.56
C LEU A 184 6.55 22.25 -5.40
N ALA A 185 5.90 22.64 -6.51
CA ALA A 185 4.74 23.52 -6.48
C ALA A 185 3.58 22.91 -5.66
N GLN A 186 3.38 21.59 -5.74
CA GLN A 186 2.36 20.88 -4.96
C GLN A 186 2.69 20.86 -3.46
N MET A 187 3.96 20.65 -3.09
CA MET A 187 4.39 20.73 -1.70
C MET A 187 4.25 22.14 -1.12
N GLU A 188 4.56 23.17 -1.89
CA GLU A 188 4.35 24.57 -1.49
C GLU A 188 2.88 24.87 -1.20
N LYS A 189 1.96 24.38 -2.04
CA LYS A 189 0.51 24.48 -1.80
C LYS A 189 0.10 23.76 -0.51
N ILE A 190 0.57 22.53 -0.28
CA ILE A 190 0.27 21.76 0.94
C ILE A 190 0.77 22.51 2.19
N LYS A 191 2.00 23.02 2.14
CA LYS A 191 2.61 23.81 3.22
C LYS A 191 1.80 25.08 3.50
N ALA A 192 1.42 25.83 2.48
CA ALA A 192 0.62 27.04 2.64
C ALA A 192 -0.72 26.75 3.32
N SER A 193 -1.43 25.71 2.87
CA SER A 193 -2.71 25.29 3.49
C SER A 193 -2.53 24.85 4.95
N ALA A 194 -1.43 24.17 5.29
CA ALA A 194 -1.13 23.76 6.66
C ALA A 194 -0.81 24.96 7.57
N ILE A 195 -0.05 25.94 7.07
CA ILE A 195 0.21 27.20 7.78
C ILE A 195 -1.09 27.96 8.02
N ASN A 196 -1.94 28.08 6.99
CA ASN A 196 -3.23 28.75 7.13
C ASN A 196 -4.13 28.07 8.16
N LEU A 197 -4.17 26.73 8.19
CA LEU A 197 -4.90 25.97 9.22
C LEU A 197 -4.43 26.34 10.63
N ILE A 198 -3.12 26.43 10.83
CA ILE A 198 -2.51 26.79 12.13
C ILE A 198 -2.85 28.23 12.50
N GLN A 199 -2.75 29.17 11.57
CA GLN A 199 -3.01 30.59 11.79
C GLN A 199 -4.49 30.87 12.08
N LYS A 200 -5.40 30.13 11.43
CA LYS A 200 -6.86 30.27 11.59
C LYS A 200 -7.41 29.41 12.73
N LYS A 201 -6.63 29.10 13.76
CA LYS A 201 -7.08 28.20 14.83
C LYS A 201 -8.19 28.80 15.70
N GLU A 202 -8.19 30.11 15.94
CA GLU A 202 -9.13 30.76 16.86
C GLU A 202 -10.19 31.62 16.16
N PRO A 203 -11.38 31.82 16.76
CA PRO A 203 -12.37 32.76 16.26
C PRO A 203 -11.82 34.21 16.13
N PRO A 204 -12.28 35.00 15.15
CA PRO A 204 -13.26 34.65 14.12
C PRO A 204 -12.69 33.87 12.94
N LEU A 205 -11.36 33.89 12.76
CA LEU A 205 -10.65 33.32 11.60
C LEU A 205 -10.90 31.81 11.43
N ARG A 206 -11.21 31.09 12.52
CA ARG A 206 -11.65 29.69 12.46
C ARG A 206 -12.79 29.44 11.49
N TRP A 207 -13.73 30.39 11.36
CA TRP A 207 -14.89 30.24 10.47
C TRP A 207 -14.55 30.48 8.99
N GLU A 208 -13.35 31.02 8.71
CA GLU A 208 -12.83 31.27 7.37
C GLU A 208 -11.94 30.13 6.86
N GLN A 209 -11.87 29.00 7.59
CA GLN A 209 -11.10 27.83 7.17
C GLN A 209 -11.73 27.15 5.96
N THR A 210 -10.94 26.94 4.92
CA THR A 210 -11.36 26.18 3.73
C THR A 210 -11.32 24.67 3.98
N GLU A 211 -11.99 23.88 3.14
CA GLU A 211 -11.91 22.42 3.22
C GLU A 211 -10.50 21.89 2.95
N ASP A 212 -9.73 22.55 2.07
CA ASP A 212 -8.34 22.17 1.82
C ASP A 212 -7.43 22.47 3.01
N GLU A 213 -7.67 23.59 3.72
CA GLU A 213 -6.97 23.92 4.96
C GLU A 213 -7.25 22.87 6.04
N LYS A 214 -8.52 22.48 6.26
CA LYS A 214 -8.88 21.44 7.26
C LYS A 214 -8.23 20.08 6.99
N LYS A 215 -7.98 19.76 5.72
CA LYS A 215 -7.38 18.49 5.29
C LYS A 215 -5.85 18.54 5.15
N SER A 216 -5.26 19.73 5.28
CA SER A 216 -3.84 19.97 5.02
C SER A 216 -2.89 19.16 5.92
N TRP A 217 -3.25 18.97 7.20
CA TRP A 217 -2.39 18.27 8.17
C TRP A 217 -2.15 16.81 7.76
N PHE A 218 -3.20 16.06 7.38
CA PHE A 218 -3.02 14.67 6.98
C PHE A 218 -2.45 14.58 5.57
N ARG A 219 -2.76 15.52 4.67
CA ARG A 219 -2.12 15.58 3.34
C ARG A 219 -0.61 15.79 3.46
N ALA A 220 -0.15 16.64 4.38
CA ALA A 220 1.26 16.83 4.65
C ALA A 220 1.92 15.53 5.18
N ILE A 221 1.27 14.84 6.11
CA ILE A 221 1.76 13.54 6.60
C ILE A 221 1.80 12.49 5.48
N GLU A 222 0.69 12.30 4.75
CA GLU A 222 0.60 11.36 3.62
C GLU A 222 1.61 11.69 2.51
N LYS A 223 1.91 12.97 2.29
CA LYS A 223 2.98 13.40 1.36
C LYS A 223 4.33 12.87 1.83
N ILE A 224 4.67 12.98 3.11
CA ILE A 224 5.98 12.60 3.66
C ILE A 224 6.13 11.08 3.77
N VAL A 225 5.15 10.39 4.37
CA VAL A 225 5.30 8.97 4.74
C VAL A 225 4.64 8.03 3.73
N GLY A 226 3.90 8.56 2.76
CA GLY A 226 2.99 7.76 1.97
C GLY A 226 1.81 7.26 2.81
N ARG A 227 1.23 6.14 2.40
CA ARG A 227 0.14 5.49 3.14
C ARG A 227 0.70 4.36 4.00
N SER A 228 0.08 4.13 5.16
CA SER A 228 0.28 2.93 5.98
C SER A 228 0.26 1.66 5.13
N GLY A 229 1.22 0.76 5.36
CA GLY A 229 1.31 -0.54 4.66
C GLY A 229 2.15 -0.57 3.38
N THR A 230 2.66 0.59 2.93
CA THR A 230 3.64 0.67 1.82
C THR A 230 5.09 0.46 2.27
#